data_AF-A0A059KZP7-F1
#
_entry.id   AF-A0A059KZP7-F1
#
_cell.length_a   1.000
_cell.length_b   1.000
_cell.length_c   1.000
_cell.angle_alpha   90.00
_cell.angle_beta   90.00
_cell.angle_gamma   90.00
#
_symmetry.space_group_name_H-M   'P 1'
#
loop_
_entity.id
_entity.type
_entity.pdbx_description
1 polymer ?
#
loop_
_entity_poly.entity_id
_entity_poly.type
_entity_poly.pdbx_seq_one_letter_code
_entity_poly.pdbx_strand_id
1 'polypeptide(L)'
;MNEAKDISLILGMGMFLLIFISQGILLYAAYFKLDHIEKHFSSYGWRRARSNVRNGPIDRMRRLREIGELMGTPNRFCMFDHESFREAELLPTQLKRWVVIPRTLIFIAFGIILFWWVCDGYLNLIWTISNPMGEMALAFTAAWAASAIVFLMAMSLRAGLSFFKLEEFESYLESSYFIGRNRRVLGDGVLGRLRRLTHISLMLAPDSDFVFGSDAQVIKAVKTFPGHLRRWIEISQKFTACSFFGLVALWGLGKVTGLLG
;
A
#
# COMPACT_ATOMS: atom_id res chain seq x y z
N MET A 1 -29.52 -18.51 5.80
CA MET A 1 -29.41 -17.10 5.34
C MET A 1 -29.20 -16.12 6.49
N ASN A 2 -29.81 -16.32 7.67
CA ASN A 2 -29.58 -15.46 8.84
C ASN A 2 -28.16 -15.61 9.41
N GLU A 3 -27.66 -16.84 9.57
CA GLU A 3 -26.31 -17.09 10.11
C GLU A 3 -25.18 -16.43 9.29
N ALA A 4 -25.29 -16.41 7.95
CA ALA A 4 -24.29 -15.77 7.09
C ALA A 4 -24.27 -14.24 7.25
N LYS A 5 -25.46 -13.64 7.46
CA LYS A 5 -25.59 -12.20 7.75
C LYS A 5 -25.01 -11.88 9.14
N ASP A 6 -25.24 -12.75 10.12
CA ASP A 6 -24.72 -12.58 11.47
C ASP A 6 -23.19 -12.66 11.50
N ILE A 7 -22.58 -13.61 10.77
CA ILE A 7 -21.12 -13.72 10.62
C ILE A 7 -20.54 -12.48 9.94
N SER A 8 -21.16 -12.00 8.85
CA SER A 8 -20.73 -10.78 8.14
C SER A 8 -20.77 -9.56 9.07
N LEU A 9 -21.82 -9.43 9.88
CA LEU A 9 -21.98 -8.33 10.82
C LEU A 9 -20.94 -8.38 11.94
N ILE A 10 -20.65 -9.56 12.51
CA ILE A 10 -19.60 -9.75 13.52
C ILE A 10 -18.22 -9.41 12.95
N LEU A 11 -17.90 -9.88 11.74
CA LEU A 11 -16.66 -9.53 11.06
C LEU A 11 -16.58 -8.02 10.79
N GLY A 12 -17.66 -7.42 10.31
CA GLY A 12 -17.79 -5.97 10.10
C GLY A 12 -17.49 -5.17 11.35
N MET A 13 -18.13 -5.54 12.48
CA MET A 13 -17.91 -4.92 13.78
C MET A 13 -16.48 -5.09 14.27
N GLY A 14 -15.90 -6.28 14.15
CA GLY A 14 -14.51 -6.54 14.53
C GLY A 14 -13.51 -5.70 13.74
N MET A 15 -13.73 -5.56 12.43
CA MET A 15 -12.90 -4.72 11.55
C MET A 15 -13.02 -3.23 11.90
N PHE A 16 -14.25 -2.75 12.11
CA PHE A 16 -14.50 -1.38 12.55
C PHE A 16 -13.78 -1.09 13.87
N LEU A 17 -13.88 -2.01 14.83
CA LEU A 17 -13.21 -1.91 16.13
C LEU A 17 -11.68 -1.90 15.98
N LEU A 18 -11.08 -2.72 15.11
CA LEU A 18 -9.64 -2.69 14.82
C LEU A 18 -9.18 -1.35 14.23
N ILE A 19 -9.96 -0.77 13.30
CA ILE A 19 -9.66 0.55 12.73
C ILE A 19 -9.75 1.62 13.83
N PHE A 20 -10.79 1.59 14.65
CA PHE A 20 -10.97 2.53 15.76
C PHE A 20 -9.85 2.43 16.80
N ILE A 21 -9.46 1.22 17.20
CA ILE A 21 -8.33 0.99 18.11
C ILE A 21 -7.05 1.54 17.49
N SER A 22 -6.80 1.28 16.20
CA SER A 22 -5.63 1.84 15.51
C SER A 22 -5.62 3.38 15.55
N GLN A 23 -6.75 4.02 15.27
CA GLN A 23 -6.86 5.48 15.37
C GLN A 23 -6.68 5.98 16.81
N GLY A 24 -7.20 5.27 17.80
CA GLY A 24 -7.04 5.59 19.21
C GLY A 24 -5.57 5.52 19.66
N ILE A 25 -4.86 4.45 19.29
CA ILE A 25 -3.41 4.31 19.57
C ILE A 25 -2.63 5.43 18.86
N LEU A 26 -2.98 5.74 17.61
CA LEU A 26 -2.35 6.81 16.85
C LEU A 26 -2.58 8.18 17.52
N LEU A 27 -3.80 8.46 17.98
CA LEU A 27 -4.12 9.69 18.70
C LEU A 27 -3.35 9.77 20.03
N TYR A 28 -3.31 8.68 20.80
CA TYR A 28 -2.53 8.59 22.03
C TYR A 28 -1.04 8.88 21.78
N ALA A 29 -0.44 8.20 20.78
CA ALA A 29 0.95 8.42 20.42
C ALA A 29 1.19 9.86 19.93
N ALA A 30 0.24 10.43 19.19
CA ALA A 30 0.30 11.80 18.71
C ALA A 30 0.32 12.84 19.85
N TYR A 31 -0.35 12.55 20.97
CA TYR A 31 -0.36 13.44 22.14
C TYR A 31 0.86 13.27 23.04
N PHE A 32 1.24 12.02 23.34
CA PHE A 32 2.20 11.73 24.40
C PHE A 32 3.62 11.39 23.90
N LYS A 33 3.76 10.93 22.65
CA LYS A 33 5.04 10.43 22.12
C LYS A 33 5.57 11.27 20.96
N LEU A 34 4.72 11.99 20.24
CA LEU A 34 5.12 12.77 19.08
C LEU A 34 6.23 13.78 19.40
N ASP A 35 6.11 14.54 20.48
CA ASP A 35 7.12 15.55 20.84
C ASP A 35 8.50 14.91 21.16
N HIS A 36 8.51 13.67 21.69
CA HIS A 36 9.74 12.91 21.89
C HIS A 36 10.33 12.37 20.58
N ILE A 37 9.46 11.92 19.67
CA ILE A 37 9.87 11.43 18.35
C ILE A 37 10.44 12.59 17.53
N GLU A 38 9.73 13.71 17.45
CA GLU A 38 10.14 14.90 16.68
C GLU A 38 11.47 15.49 17.15
N LYS A 39 11.88 15.31 18.42
CA LYS A 39 13.20 15.72 18.92
C LYS A 39 14.38 15.00 18.24
N HIS A 40 14.15 13.81 17.67
CA HIS A 40 15.18 13.06 16.95
C HIS A 40 15.32 13.52 15.50
N PHE A 41 14.40 14.35 15.01
CA PHE A 41 14.45 14.90 13.67
C PHE A 41 15.05 16.31 13.71
N SER A 42 16.28 16.43 13.23
CA SER A 42 17.01 17.69 13.16
C SER A 42 17.02 18.28 11.75
N SER A 43 16.64 17.49 10.75
CA SER A 43 16.64 17.86 9.35
C SER A 43 15.87 19.15 9.10
N TYR A 44 16.41 19.98 8.22
CA TYR A 44 15.81 21.26 7.85
C TYR A 44 14.44 21.07 7.17
N GLY A 45 14.30 20.01 6.36
CA GLY A 45 13.05 19.66 5.68
C GLY A 45 11.91 19.37 6.66
N TRP A 46 12.17 18.51 7.65
CA TRP A 46 11.19 18.21 8.70
C TRP A 46 10.82 19.45 9.53
N ARG A 47 11.81 20.27 9.89
CA ARG A 47 11.58 21.49 10.69
C ARG A 47 10.68 22.49 9.97
N ARG A 48 10.88 22.67 8.67
CA ARG A 48 10.04 23.51 7.81
C ARG A 48 8.61 22.94 7.68
N ALA A 49 8.48 21.65 7.41
CA ALA A 49 7.18 20.98 7.34
C ALA A 49 6.39 21.14 8.65
N ARG A 50 7.05 20.97 9.80
CA ARG A 50 6.48 21.19 11.13
C ARG A 50 5.97 22.61 11.33
N SER A 51 6.74 23.62 10.90
CA SER A 51 6.41 25.04 11.12
C SER A 51 5.15 25.51 10.38
N ASN A 52 4.80 24.85 9.27
CA ASN A 52 3.61 25.18 8.48
C ASN A 52 2.33 24.49 8.96
N VAL A 53 2.41 23.63 9.98
CA VAL A 53 1.30 22.77 10.41
C VAL A 53 0.79 23.21 11.79
N ARG A 54 -0.53 23.44 11.89
CA ARG A 54 -1.23 23.72 13.15
C ARG A 54 -0.98 22.62 14.19
N ASN A 55 -1.08 22.93 15.47
CA ASN A 55 -0.80 21.95 16.54
C ASN A 55 -2.06 21.22 17.05
N GLY A 56 -3.07 21.06 16.21
CA GLY A 56 -4.31 20.36 16.56
C GLY A 56 -4.15 18.84 16.68
N PRO A 57 -5.14 18.12 17.25
CA PRO A 57 -5.11 16.66 17.38
C PRO A 57 -4.90 15.95 16.04
N ILE A 58 -5.66 16.36 15.02
CA ILE A 58 -5.59 15.79 13.67
C ILE A 58 -4.23 16.06 13.02
N ASP A 59 -3.70 17.27 13.21
CA ASP A 59 -2.39 17.64 12.68
C ASP A 59 -1.25 16.84 13.31
N ARG A 60 -1.30 16.64 14.63
CA ARG A 60 -0.34 15.80 15.36
C ARG A 60 -0.40 14.34 14.86
N MET A 61 -1.60 13.80 14.66
CA MET A 61 -1.76 12.47 14.06
C MET A 61 -1.20 12.41 12.63
N ARG A 62 -1.43 13.45 11.82
CA ARG A 62 -0.89 13.54 10.46
C ARG A 62 0.64 13.53 10.47
N ARG A 63 1.30 14.35 11.30
CA ARG A 63 2.77 14.36 11.42
C ARG A 63 3.30 13.00 11.88
N LEU A 64 2.62 12.34 12.82
CA LEU A 64 3.00 11.00 13.25
C LEU A 64 2.87 9.96 12.13
N ARG A 65 1.84 10.05 11.28
CA ARG A 65 1.69 9.20 10.09
C ARG A 65 2.79 9.47 9.07
N GLU A 66 3.14 10.73 8.83
CA GLU A 66 4.25 11.10 7.94
C GLU A 66 5.58 10.49 8.43
N ILE A 67 5.87 10.54 9.74
CA ILE A 67 7.00 9.83 10.35
C ILE A 67 6.90 8.31 10.13
N GLY A 68 5.69 7.75 10.20
CA GLY A 68 5.46 6.33 9.93
C GLY A 68 5.66 5.91 8.48
N GLU A 69 5.35 6.80 7.55
CA GLU A 69 5.64 6.63 6.13
C GLU A 69 7.16 6.62 5.91
N LEU A 70 7.90 7.50 6.57
CA LEU A 70 9.37 7.45 6.57
C LEU A 70 9.90 6.08 7.03
N MET A 71 9.22 5.38 7.94
CA MET A 71 9.70 4.10 8.47
C MET A 71 9.27 2.83 7.72
N GLY A 72 8.42 2.89 6.71
CA GLY A 72 8.20 1.66 5.93
C GLY A 72 7.11 1.61 4.88
N THR A 73 6.40 2.70 4.56
CA THR A 73 5.74 2.80 3.25
C THR A 73 6.29 4.04 2.60
N PRO A 74 7.10 3.89 1.57
CA PRO A 74 7.56 5.04 0.81
C PRO A 74 6.35 5.71 0.14
N ASN A 75 5.87 6.79 0.76
CA ASN A 75 4.93 7.70 0.12
C ASN A 75 5.73 8.69 -0.74
N ARG A 76 5.14 9.13 -1.86
CA ARG A 76 5.77 10.08 -2.79
C ARG A 76 6.19 11.39 -2.10
N PHE A 77 5.52 11.80 -1.03
CA PHE A 77 5.86 13.05 -0.34
C PHE A 77 7.03 12.92 0.64
N CYS A 78 7.37 11.71 1.07
CA CYS A 78 8.38 11.52 2.10
C CYS A 78 9.80 11.41 1.52
N MET A 79 9.98 10.92 0.28
CA MET A 79 11.32 10.72 -0.34
C MET A 79 12.14 11.99 -0.55
N PHE A 80 11.55 13.17 -0.47
CA PHE A 80 12.25 14.43 -0.67
C PHE A 80 13.33 14.76 0.36
N ASP A 81 13.37 14.06 1.50
CA ASP A 81 14.33 14.33 2.56
C ASP A 81 15.06 13.05 2.99
N HIS A 82 16.17 12.76 2.30
CA HIS A 82 17.02 11.62 2.61
C HIS A 82 17.49 11.63 4.08
N GLU A 83 17.80 12.80 4.64
CA GLU A 83 18.21 12.93 6.04
C GLU A 83 17.07 12.56 6.99
N SER A 84 15.83 12.99 6.69
CA SER A 84 14.66 12.56 7.47
C SER A 84 14.46 11.03 7.46
N PHE A 85 14.76 10.34 6.35
CA PHE A 85 14.73 8.88 6.33
C PHE A 85 15.80 8.25 7.21
N ARG A 86 17.03 8.79 7.16
CA ARG A 86 18.13 8.32 8.00
C ARG A 86 17.84 8.55 9.48
N GLU A 87 17.31 9.72 9.84
CA GLU A 87 16.87 10.05 11.21
C GLU A 87 15.75 9.11 11.67
N ALA A 88 14.78 8.80 10.81
CA ALA A 88 13.71 7.85 11.12
C ALA A 88 14.23 6.41 11.35
N GLU A 89 15.33 6.00 10.71
CA GLU A 89 15.96 4.70 10.94
C GLU A 89 16.67 4.63 12.30
N LEU A 90 17.22 5.75 12.76
CA LEU A 90 17.93 5.87 14.03
C LEU A 90 16.99 5.98 15.24
N LEU A 91 15.66 6.02 15.02
CA LEU A 91 14.69 6.10 16.11
C LEU A 91 14.82 4.91 17.07
N PRO A 92 14.83 5.15 18.40
CA PRO A 92 14.78 4.10 19.38
C PRO A 92 13.61 3.13 19.15
N THR A 93 13.87 1.83 19.32
CA THR A 93 12.88 0.77 19.06
C THR A 93 11.58 0.95 19.84
N GLN A 94 11.66 1.51 21.05
CA GLN A 94 10.50 1.83 21.88
C GLN A 94 9.58 2.88 21.25
N LEU A 95 10.15 3.92 20.62
CA LEU A 95 9.39 4.96 19.93
C LEU A 95 8.86 4.47 18.58
N LYS A 96 9.65 3.67 17.87
CA LYS A 96 9.27 3.06 16.59
C LYS A 96 7.98 2.25 16.68
N ARG A 97 7.76 1.52 17.77
CA ARG A 97 6.54 0.73 18.01
C ARG A 97 5.26 1.57 17.94
N TRP A 98 5.27 2.79 18.49
CA TRP A 98 4.09 3.66 18.52
C TRP A 98 3.64 4.13 17.14
N VAL A 99 4.56 4.11 16.18
CA VAL A 99 4.28 4.49 14.80
C VAL A 99 3.95 3.27 13.93
N VAL A 100 4.64 2.15 14.18
CA VAL A 100 4.46 0.90 13.42
C VAL A 100 3.17 0.17 13.79
N ILE A 101 2.80 0.11 15.08
CA ILE A 101 1.64 -0.67 15.55
C ILE A 101 0.33 -0.22 14.89
N PRO A 102 -0.07 1.07 14.91
CA PRO A 102 -1.31 1.51 14.27
C PRO A 102 -1.38 1.11 12.80
N ARG A 103 -0.25 1.25 12.10
CA ARG A 103 -0.13 0.90 10.69
C ARG A 103 -0.28 -0.61 10.47
N THR A 104 0.38 -1.43 11.27
CA THR A 104 0.25 -2.88 11.20
C THR A 104 -1.20 -3.33 11.44
N LEU A 105 -1.90 -2.72 12.41
CA LEU A 105 -3.33 -3.01 12.65
C LEU A 105 -4.20 -2.67 11.44
N ILE A 106 -3.97 -1.52 10.80
CA ILE A 106 -4.69 -1.14 9.57
C ILE A 106 -4.41 -2.15 8.45
N PHE A 107 -3.15 -2.56 8.26
CA PHE A 107 -2.81 -3.57 7.25
C PHE A 107 -3.48 -4.92 7.52
N ILE A 108 -3.53 -5.36 8.79
CA ILE A 108 -4.23 -6.59 9.17
C ILE A 108 -5.73 -6.45 8.87
N ALA A 109 -6.35 -5.33 9.25
CA ALA A 109 -7.75 -5.07 8.96
C ALA A 109 -8.05 -5.10 7.45
N PHE A 110 -7.23 -4.44 6.62
CA PHE A 110 -7.35 -4.51 5.17
C PHE A 110 -7.17 -5.94 4.62
N GLY A 111 -6.23 -6.70 5.16
CA GLY A 111 -6.04 -8.10 4.77
C GLY A 111 -7.27 -8.96 5.07
N ILE A 112 -7.88 -8.77 6.23
CA ILE A 112 -9.12 -9.46 6.63
C ILE A 112 -10.28 -9.04 5.71
N ILE A 113 -10.44 -7.74 5.41
CA ILE A 113 -11.46 -7.24 4.49
C ILE A 113 -11.32 -7.89 3.12
N LEU A 114 -10.11 -7.89 2.56
CA LEU A 114 -9.84 -8.48 1.25
C LEU A 114 -10.11 -9.99 1.24
N PHE A 115 -9.68 -10.70 2.29
CA PHE A 115 -9.94 -12.13 2.41
C PHE A 115 -11.44 -12.43 2.47
N TRP A 116 -12.18 -11.71 3.32
CA TRP A 116 -13.62 -11.85 3.42
C TRP A 116 -14.32 -11.55 2.09
N TRP A 117 -13.91 -10.48 1.41
CA TRP A 117 -14.46 -10.10 0.10
C TRP A 117 -14.24 -11.17 -0.97
N VAL A 118 -13.08 -11.81 -0.99
CA VAL A 118 -12.81 -12.95 -1.89
C VAL A 118 -13.69 -14.15 -1.55
N CYS A 119 -13.84 -14.48 -0.27
CA CYS A 119 -14.70 -15.57 0.18
C CYS A 119 -16.18 -15.32 -0.16
N ASP A 120 -16.69 -14.10 0.08
CA ASP A 120 -18.06 -13.70 -0.28
C ASP A 120 -18.28 -13.82 -1.80
N GLY A 121 -17.36 -13.28 -2.60
CA GLY A 121 -17.43 -13.40 -4.06
C GLY A 121 -17.42 -14.86 -4.55
N TYR A 122 -16.60 -15.71 -3.93
CA TYR A 122 -16.55 -17.15 -4.26
C TYR A 122 -17.85 -17.89 -3.89
N LEU A 123 -18.41 -17.63 -2.70
CA LEU A 123 -19.68 -18.24 -2.29
C LEU A 123 -20.82 -17.79 -3.20
N ASN A 124 -20.85 -16.51 -3.59
CA ASN A 124 -21.82 -15.98 -4.52
C ASN A 124 -21.72 -16.63 -5.91
N LEU A 125 -20.50 -16.90 -6.38
CA LEU A 125 -20.27 -17.63 -7.63
C LEU A 125 -20.91 -19.03 -7.56
N ILE A 126 -20.63 -19.80 -6.49
CA ILE A 126 -21.20 -21.15 -6.30
C ILE A 126 -22.73 -21.10 -6.24
N TRP A 127 -23.27 -20.15 -5.48
CA TRP A 127 -24.71 -20.02 -5.30
C TRP A 127 -25.42 -19.70 -6.61
N THR A 128 -24.86 -18.79 -7.42
CA THR A 128 -25.41 -18.40 -8.73
C THR A 128 -25.34 -19.55 -9.74
N ILE A 129 -24.28 -20.37 -9.71
CA ILE A 129 -24.17 -21.55 -10.57
C ILE A 129 -25.21 -22.61 -10.17
N SER A 130 -25.43 -22.78 -8.87
CA SER A 130 -26.36 -23.79 -8.33
C SER A 130 -27.83 -23.38 -8.49
N ASN A 131 -28.12 -22.08 -8.46
CA ASN A 131 -29.46 -21.53 -8.63
C ASN A 131 -29.42 -20.53 -9.79
N PRO A 132 -29.75 -20.96 -11.02
CA PRO A 132 -29.66 -20.08 -12.19
C PRO A 132 -30.60 -18.88 -12.01
N MET A 133 -30.01 -17.73 -11.68
CA MET A 133 -30.67 -16.43 -11.76
C MET A 133 -30.87 -16.05 -13.24
N GLY A 134 -31.65 -14.99 -13.49
CA GLY A 134 -31.86 -14.47 -14.84
C GLY A 134 -30.55 -14.19 -15.59
N GLU A 135 -30.61 -14.22 -16.93
CA GLU A 135 -29.44 -14.15 -17.82
C GLU A 135 -28.45 -13.00 -17.48
N MET A 136 -28.97 -11.86 -17.02
CA MET A 136 -28.18 -10.71 -16.60
C MET A 136 -27.28 -10.98 -15.38
N ALA A 137 -27.77 -11.70 -14.38
CA ALA A 137 -26.99 -12.05 -13.19
C ALA A 137 -25.88 -13.06 -13.51
N LEU A 138 -26.17 -14.01 -14.42
CA LEU A 138 -25.18 -14.97 -14.91
C LEU A 138 -24.07 -14.27 -15.70
N ALA A 139 -24.42 -13.33 -16.59
CA ALA A 139 -23.46 -12.50 -17.31
C ALA A 139 -22.60 -11.65 -16.36
N PHE A 140 -23.20 -11.09 -15.31
CA PHE A 140 -22.50 -10.29 -14.30
C PHE A 140 -21.47 -11.12 -13.52
N THR A 141 -21.89 -12.29 -13.05
CA THR A 141 -21.03 -13.22 -12.32
C THR A 141 -19.87 -13.71 -13.19
N ALA A 142 -20.13 -14.01 -14.46
CA ALA A 142 -19.08 -14.35 -15.42
C ALA A 142 -18.08 -13.21 -15.64
N ALA A 143 -18.56 -11.97 -15.77
CA ALA A 143 -17.70 -10.78 -15.91
C ALA A 143 -16.83 -10.55 -14.66
N TRP A 144 -17.40 -10.70 -13.46
CA TRP A 144 -16.65 -10.62 -12.20
C TRP A 144 -15.58 -11.70 -12.11
N ALA A 145 -15.92 -12.96 -12.42
CA ALA A 145 -14.98 -14.08 -12.42
C ALA A 145 -13.84 -13.87 -13.44
N ALA A 146 -14.16 -13.42 -14.65
CA ALA A 146 -13.16 -13.07 -15.66
C ALA A 146 -12.23 -11.95 -15.17
N SER A 147 -12.78 -10.91 -14.54
CA SER A 147 -11.98 -9.83 -13.94
C SER A 147 -11.08 -10.35 -12.82
N ALA A 148 -11.53 -11.32 -12.02
CA ALA A 148 -10.73 -11.92 -10.95
C ALA A 148 -9.55 -12.72 -11.52
N ILE A 149 -9.77 -13.49 -12.58
CA ILE A 149 -8.72 -14.21 -13.30
C ILE A 149 -7.68 -13.23 -13.87
N VAL A 150 -8.12 -12.14 -14.51
CA VAL A 150 -7.23 -11.10 -15.04
C VAL A 150 -6.39 -10.47 -13.92
N PHE A 151 -7.01 -10.18 -12.76
CA PHE A 151 -6.29 -9.67 -11.59
C PHE A 151 -5.24 -10.67 -11.06
N LEU A 152 -5.58 -11.96 -10.97
CA LEU A 152 -4.63 -13.01 -10.55
C LEU A 152 -3.47 -13.17 -11.54
N MET A 153 -3.73 -13.09 -12.84
CA MET A 153 -2.69 -13.07 -13.87
C MET A 153 -1.78 -11.84 -13.73
N ALA A 154 -2.36 -10.66 -13.49
CA ALA A 154 -1.60 -9.43 -13.26
C ALA A 154 -0.70 -9.53 -12.01
N MET A 155 -1.23 -10.06 -10.92
CA MET A 155 -0.49 -10.30 -9.68
C MET A 155 0.63 -11.33 -9.87
N SER A 156 0.37 -12.40 -10.62
CA SER A 156 1.36 -13.43 -10.94
C SER A 156 2.49 -12.89 -11.80
N LEU A 157 2.17 -12.10 -12.84
CA LEU A 157 3.18 -11.42 -13.66
C LEU A 157 4.05 -10.50 -12.79
N ARG A 158 3.43 -9.72 -11.91
CA ARG A 158 4.14 -8.82 -11.00
C ARG A 158 5.03 -9.56 -10.01
N ALA A 159 4.54 -10.66 -9.45
CA ALA A 159 5.33 -11.55 -8.60
C ALA A 159 6.52 -12.11 -9.38
N GLY A 160 6.30 -12.63 -10.59
CA GLY A 160 7.35 -13.11 -11.49
C GLY A 160 8.43 -12.06 -11.75
N LEU A 161 8.04 -10.82 -12.08
CA LEU A 161 8.99 -9.71 -12.23
C LEU A 161 9.78 -9.44 -10.93
N SER A 162 9.11 -9.49 -9.77
CA SER A 162 9.77 -9.29 -8.49
C SER A 162 10.75 -10.41 -8.12
N PHE A 163 10.52 -11.64 -8.58
CA PHE A 163 11.43 -12.76 -8.35
C PHE A 163 12.58 -12.77 -9.35
N PHE A 164 12.29 -12.68 -10.64
CA PHE A 164 13.28 -12.93 -11.69
C PHE A 164 14.02 -11.67 -12.19
N LYS A 165 13.42 -10.48 -12.07
CA LYS A 165 13.95 -9.25 -12.68
C LYS A 165 14.27 -8.13 -11.68
N LEU A 166 13.90 -8.29 -10.42
CA LEU A 166 14.10 -7.25 -9.40
C LEU A 166 15.56 -6.87 -9.22
N GLU A 167 16.47 -7.84 -9.14
CA GLU A 167 17.90 -7.57 -8.95
C GLU A 167 18.51 -6.84 -10.15
N GLU A 168 18.08 -7.19 -11.36
CA GLU A 168 18.44 -6.47 -12.58
C GLU A 168 17.95 -5.01 -12.51
N PHE A 169 16.68 -4.78 -12.15
CA PHE A 169 16.15 -3.41 -11.99
C PHE A 169 16.90 -2.60 -10.93
N GLU A 170 17.22 -3.21 -9.80
CA GLU A 170 17.94 -2.56 -8.71
C GLU A 170 19.38 -2.24 -9.10
N SER A 171 20.04 -3.03 -9.95
CA SER A 171 21.41 -2.77 -10.41
C SER A 171 21.53 -1.44 -11.19
N TYR A 172 20.53 -1.10 -12.00
CA TYR A 172 20.49 0.18 -12.73
C TYR A 172 20.26 1.39 -11.80
N LEU A 173 19.81 1.16 -10.56
CA LEU A 173 19.49 2.18 -9.57
C LEU A 173 20.36 2.02 -8.31
N GLU A 174 21.48 1.32 -8.40
CA GLU A 174 22.33 1.00 -7.24
C GLU A 174 22.91 2.25 -6.57
N SER A 175 23.12 3.33 -7.34
CA SER A 175 23.53 4.62 -6.80
C SER A 175 22.48 5.29 -5.91
N SER A 176 21.24 4.78 -5.89
CA SER A 176 20.18 5.29 -5.03
C SER A 176 20.35 4.82 -3.59
N TYR A 177 20.36 5.77 -2.64
CA TYR A 177 20.27 5.42 -1.22
C TYR A 177 19.04 4.54 -0.92
N PHE A 178 17.89 4.85 -1.54
CA PHE A 178 16.64 4.17 -1.26
C PHE A 178 16.64 2.70 -1.69
N ILE A 179 17.35 2.34 -2.76
CA ILE A 179 17.47 0.95 -3.19
C ILE A 179 18.26 0.14 -2.16
N GLY A 180 19.44 0.63 -1.75
CA GLY A 180 20.26 -0.02 -0.73
C GLY A 180 19.53 -0.15 0.61
N ARG A 181 18.82 0.90 1.03
CA ARG A 181 17.96 0.87 2.20
C ARG A 181 16.84 -0.17 2.09
N ASN A 182 16.10 -0.17 0.98
CA ASN A 182 14.97 -1.06 0.79
C ASN A 182 15.37 -2.53 0.81
N ARG A 183 16.56 -2.87 0.28
CA ARG A 183 17.14 -4.21 0.44
C ARG A 183 17.29 -4.60 1.91
N ARG A 184 17.89 -3.74 2.73
CA ARG A 184 18.10 -3.99 4.17
C ARG A 184 16.79 -4.07 4.97
N VAL A 185 15.83 -3.18 4.70
CA VAL A 185 14.62 -3.02 5.51
C VAL A 185 13.52 -3.98 5.10
N LEU A 186 13.32 -4.20 3.80
CA LEU A 186 12.22 -5.03 3.29
C LEU A 186 12.64 -6.50 3.13
N GLY A 187 13.93 -6.78 3.02
CA GLY A 187 14.47 -8.13 2.87
C GLY A 187 14.02 -8.83 1.59
N ASP A 188 14.44 -10.08 1.42
CA ASP A 188 14.23 -10.86 0.18
C ASP A 188 13.00 -11.77 0.20
N GLY A 189 12.14 -11.64 1.21
CA GLY A 189 10.85 -12.32 1.23
C GLY A 189 9.91 -11.84 0.14
N VAL A 190 8.86 -12.63 -0.16
CA VAL A 190 7.89 -12.35 -1.25
C VAL A 190 7.31 -10.94 -1.18
N LEU A 191 6.81 -10.55 -0.01
CA LEU A 191 6.25 -9.22 0.23
C LEU A 191 7.31 -8.12 0.18
N GLY A 192 8.54 -8.42 0.60
CA GLY A 192 9.67 -7.52 0.50
C GLY A 192 9.98 -7.18 -0.95
N ARG A 193 10.20 -8.21 -1.77
CA ARG A 193 10.48 -8.09 -3.22
C ARG A 193 9.37 -7.33 -3.97
N LEU A 194 8.09 -7.66 -3.71
CA LEU A 194 6.96 -6.94 -4.30
C LEU A 194 6.91 -5.46 -3.91
N ARG A 195 7.24 -5.13 -2.65
CA ARG A 195 7.31 -3.74 -2.18
C ARG A 195 8.48 -2.99 -2.82
N ARG A 196 9.66 -3.62 -2.95
CA ARG A 196 10.81 -3.04 -3.66
C ARG A 196 10.50 -2.77 -5.13
N LEU A 197 9.84 -3.70 -5.82
CA LEU A 197 9.38 -3.49 -7.19
C LEU A 197 8.39 -2.32 -7.30
N THR A 198 7.45 -2.22 -6.35
CA THR A 198 6.49 -1.10 -6.28
C THR A 198 7.21 0.24 -6.09
N HIS A 199 8.25 0.25 -5.27
CA HIS A 199 9.07 1.42 -5.06
C HIS A 199 9.82 1.87 -6.33
N ILE A 200 10.44 0.93 -7.05
CA ILE A 200 11.09 1.22 -8.33
C ILE A 200 10.06 1.78 -9.33
N SER A 201 8.85 1.19 -9.38
CA SER A 201 7.77 1.71 -10.23
C SER A 201 7.37 3.15 -9.91
N LEU A 202 7.44 3.56 -8.64
CA LEU A 202 7.16 4.93 -8.22
C LEU A 202 8.30 5.88 -8.63
N MET A 203 9.56 5.44 -8.50
CA MET A 203 10.74 6.21 -8.92
C MET A 203 10.77 6.46 -10.42
N LEU A 204 10.32 5.49 -11.23
CA LEU A 204 10.28 5.57 -12.68
C LEU A 204 9.02 6.26 -13.23
N ALA A 205 8.11 6.75 -12.37
CA ALA A 205 6.88 7.39 -12.83
C ALA A 205 7.15 8.73 -13.56
N PRO A 206 6.35 9.11 -14.58
CA PRO A 206 6.61 10.28 -15.43
C PRO A 206 6.60 11.65 -14.73
N ASP A 207 5.82 11.83 -13.65
CA ASP A 207 5.77 13.06 -12.84
C ASP A 207 6.95 13.15 -11.86
N SER A 208 8.17 13.18 -12.39
CA SER A 208 9.38 12.98 -11.59
C SER A 208 9.94 14.25 -10.94
N ASP A 209 9.18 15.34 -10.77
CA ASP A 209 9.52 16.42 -9.82
C ASP A 209 9.93 15.84 -8.45
N PHE A 210 9.32 14.70 -8.13
CA PHE A 210 9.65 13.74 -7.08
C PHE A 210 11.12 13.30 -6.97
N VAL A 211 11.74 12.86 -8.07
CA VAL A 211 13.15 12.41 -8.08
C VAL A 211 14.09 13.63 -8.10
N PHE A 212 13.64 14.73 -8.73
CA PHE A 212 14.44 15.95 -8.87
C PHE A 212 14.78 16.62 -7.52
N GLY A 213 13.91 16.50 -6.50
CA GLY A 213 14.15 17.11 -5.19
C GLY A 213 14.79 16.22 -4.12
N SER A 214 14.84 14.89 -4.32
CA SER A 214 15.16 13.90 -3.27
C SER A 214 16.57 13.34 -3.33
N ASP A 215 17.03 12.96 -4.52
CA ASP A 215 18.33 12.31 -4.74
C ASP A 215 18.85 12.67 -6.13
N ALA A 216 19.72 13.69 -6.18
CA ALA A 216 20.28 14.18 -7.43
C ALA A 216 21.05 13.11 -8.22
N GLN A 217 21.61 12.12 -7.52
CA GLN A 217 22.38 11.04 -8.14
C GLN A 217 21.46 10.04 -8.87
N VAL A 218 20.25 9.84 -8.36
CA VAL A 218 19.23 8.95 -8.94
C VAL A 218 18.66 9.51 -10.23
N ILE A 219 18.61 10.84 -10.40
CA ILE A 219 18.09 11.46 -11.63
C ILE A 219 18.81 10.94 -12.86
N LYS A 220 20.16 10.86 -12.80
CA LYS A 220 20.96 10.37 -13.92
C LYS A 220 20.62 8.90 -14.21
N ALA A 221 20.58 8.07 -13.16
CA ALA A 221 20.26 6.65 -13.27
C ALA A 221 18.86 6.39 -13.84
N VAL A 222 17.85 7.14 -13.39
CA VAL A 222 16.46 7.07 -13.88
C VAL A 222 16.37 7.50 -15.34
N LYS A 223 17.08 8.55 -15.75
CA LYS A 223 17.12 9.01 -17.15
C LYS A 223 17.79 7.98 -18.07
N THR A 224 18.82 7.29 -17.59
CA THR A 224 19.52 6.25 -18.36
C THR A 224 18.87 4.87 -18.26
N PHE A 225 17.78 4.72 -17.49
CA PHE A 225 17.15 3.43 -17.24
C PHE A 225 16.62 2.83 -18.56
N PRO A 226 16.92 1.55 -18.87
CA PRO A 226 16.55 0.96 -20.15
C PRO A 226 15.04 1.01 -20.39
N GLY A 227 14.63 1.58 -21.53
CA GLY A 227 13.22 1.82 -21.84
C GLY A 227 12.37 0.54 -21.89
N HIS A 228 12.95 -0.58 -22.32
CA HIS A 228 12.24 -1.87 -22.34
C HIS A 228 11.95 -2.38 -20.92
N LEU A 229 12.91 -2.33 -20.00
CA LEU A 229 12.73 -2.69 -18.59
C LEU A 229 11.72 -1.77 -17.90
N ARG A 230 11.76 -0.47 -18.22
CA ARG A 230 10.80 0.51 -17.68
C ARG A 230 9.37 0.12 -18.04
N ARG A 231 9.13 -0.29 -19.30
CA ARG A 231 7.81 -0.75 -19.75
C ARG A 231 7.32 -1.97 -18.98
N TRP A 232 8.18 -2.96 -18.69
CA TRP A 232 7.78 -4.13 -17.88
C TRP A 232 7.23 -3.73 -16.50
N ILE A 233 7.90 -2.78 -15.84
CA ILE A 233 7.50 -2.29 -14.51
C ILE A 233 6.21 -1.48 -14.61
N GLU A 234 6.13 -0.53 -15.54
CA GLU A 234 4.97 0.34 -15.69
C GLU A 234 3.71 -0.42 -16.13
N ILE A 235 3.84 -1.31 -17.13
CA ILE A 235 2.72 -2.10 -17.64
C ILE A 235 2.21 -3.01 -16.53
N SER A 236 3.09 -3.74 -15.83
CA SER A 236 2.65 -4.63 -14.74
C SER A 236 1.97 -3.84 -13.61
N GLN A 237 2.48 -2.68 -13.22
CA GLN A 237 1.86 -1.81 -12.22
C GLN A 237 0.47 -1.34 -12.65
N LYS A 238 0.35 -0.78 -13.86
CA LYS A 238 -0.92 -0.26 -14.40
C LYS A 238 -1.93 -1.38 -14.56
N PHE A 239 -1.50 -2.53 -15.05
CA PHE A 239 -2.35 -3.70 -15.26
C PHE A 239 -2.88 -4.26 -13.94
N THR A 240 -2.05 -4.39 -12.90
CA THR A 240 -2.50 -4.78 -11.55
C THR A 240 -3.48 -3.75 -10.97
N ALA A 241 -3.19 -2.45 -11.08
CA ALA A 241 -4.07 -1.42 -10.55
C ALA A 241 -5.43 -1.40 -11.25
N CYS A 242 -5.44 -1.40 -12.59
CA CYS A 242 -6.68 -1.37 -13.36
C CYS A 242 -7.54 -2.62 -13.13
N SER A 243 -6.93 -3.80 -13.09
CA SER A 243 -7.65 -5.06 -12.81
C SER A 243 -8.22 -5.09 -11.39
N PHE A 244 -7.50 -4.59 -10.38
CA PHE A 244 -8.02 -4.46 -9.03
C PHE A 244 -9.24 -3.52 -8.96
N PHE A 245 -9.12 -2.30 -9.50
CA PHE A 245 -10.23 -1.34 -9.49
C PHE A 245 -11.41 -1.81 -10.31
N GLY A 246 -11.19 -2.46 -11.46
CA GLY A 246 -12.25 -3.07 -12.27
C GLY A 246 -13.00 -4.15 -11.51
N LEU A 247 -12.28 -5.02 -10.79
CA LEU A 247 -12.89 -6.08 -9.97
C LEU A 247 -13.74 -5.50 -8.83
N VAL A 248 -13.24 -4.48 -8.13
CA VAL A 248 -13.96 -3.79 -7.05
C VAL A 248 -15.20 -3.07 -7.59
N ALA A 249 -15.08 -2.38 -8.72
CA ALA A 249 -16.19 -1.66 -9.34
C ALA A 249 -17.30 -2.61 -9.80
N LEU A 250 -16.94 -3.73 -10.44
CA LEU A 250 -17.90 -4.77 -10.81
C LEU A 250 -18.57 -5.35 -9.57
N TRP A 251 -17.82 -5.77 -8.56
CA TRP A 251 -18.45 -6.31 -7.34
C TRP A 251 -19.43 -5.32 -6.69
N GLY A 252 -19.01 -4.05 -6.55
CA GLY A 252 -19.84 -2.99 -5.97
C GLY A 252 -21.12 -2.73 -6.78
N LEU A 253 -21.01 -2.67 -8.11
CA LEU A 253 -22.17 -2.49 -8.99
C LEU A 253 -23.15 -3.68 -8.87
N GLY A 254 -22.64 -4.90 -8.81
CA GLY A 254 -23.47 -6.11 -8.67
C GLY A 254 -24.23 -6.15 -7.35
N LYS A 255 -23.59 -5.77 -6.25
CA LYS A 255 -24.25 -5.68 -4.93
C LYS A 255 -25.31 -4.56 -4.89
N VAL A 256 -25.02 -3.37 -5.45
CA VAL A 256 -25.96 -2.25 -5.47
C VAL A 256 -27.20 -2.55 -6.33
N THR A 257 -27.02 -3.26 -7.44
CA THR A 257 -28.11 -3.62 -8.36
C THR A 257 -28.86 -4.89 -7.95
N GLY A 258 -28.39 -5.61 -6.92
CA GLY A 258 -28.97 -6.89 -6.50
C GLY A 258 -28.71 -8.05 -7.46
N LEU A 259 -27.79 -7.88 -8.43
CA LEU A 259 -27.38 -8.92 -9.37
C LEU A 259 -26.39 -9.92 -8.75
N LEU A 260 -25.69 -9.50 -7.70
CA LEU A 260 -24.90 -10.37 -6.82
C LEU A 260 -25.63 -10.46 -5.48
N GLY A 261 -25.96 -11.69 -5.06
CA GLY A 261 -26.60 -12.00 -3.78
C GLY A 261 -25.80 -11.57 -2.56
#